data_AF-A0A353B3R5-F1
#
_entry.id   AF-A0A353B3R5-F1
#
_cell.length_a   1.000
_cell.length_b   1.000
_cell.length_c   1.000
_cell.angle_alpha   90.00
_cell.angle_beta   90.00
_cell.angle_gamma   90.00
#
_symmetry.space_group_name_H-M   'P 1'
#
loop_
_entity.id
_entity.type
_entity.pdbx_description
1 polymer ?
#
loop_
_entity_poly.entity_id
_entity_poly.type
_entity_poly.pdbx_seq_one_letter_code
_entity_poly.pdbx_strand_id
1 'polypeptide(L)'
;MVAGAGLLYTSENYYIVRGNEGVHVVPKIAGKIEFPYRDIRNFTVDDWRNNVSLGAAIVKADKSELMVDSLSNVRANFDSLLNSLGE
;
A
#
# COMPACT_ATOMS: atom_id res chain seq x y z
N MET A 1 -19.22 1.47 -22.36
CA MET A 1 -17.74 1.46 -22.50
C MET A 1 -17.03 2.31 -21.45
N VAL A 2 -17.54 3.49 -21.08
CA VAL A 2 -16.94 4.37 -20.04
C VAL A 2 -16.77 3.69 -18.68
N ALA A 3 -17.75 2.89 -18.24
CA ALA A 3 -17.67 2.17 -16.96
C ALA A 3 -16.50 1.17 -16.89
N GLY A 4 -16.18 0.49 -18.00
CA GLY A 4 -15.08 -0.48 -18.06
C GLY A 4 -13.70 0.19 -18.04
N ALA A 5 -13.54 1.28 -18.81
CA ALA A 5 -12.30 2.06 -18.82
C ALA A 5 -12.03 2.71 -17.45
N GLY A 6 -13.07 3.22 -16.77
CA GLY A 6 -12.94 3.74 -15.41
C GLY A 6 -12.49 2.68 -14.41
N LEU A 7 -13.05 1.47 -14.48
CA LEU A 7 -12.63 0.35 -13.61
C LEU A 7 -11.16 -0.03 -13.83
N LEU A 8 -10.71 -0.14 -15.08
CA LEU A 8 -9.31 -0.44 -15.39
C LEU A 8 -8.38 0.66 -14.89
N TYR A 9 -8.73 1.93 -15.11
CA TYR A 9 -7.94 3.06 -14.64
C TYR A 9 -7.80 3.06 -13.12
N THR A 10 -8.90 2.82 -12.39
CA THR A 10 -8.84 2.73 -10.93
C THR A 10 -8.01 1.53 -10.45
N SER A 11 -8.14 0.39 -11.10
CA SER A 11 -7.35 -0.81 -10.80
C SER A 11 -5.86 -0.61 -11.07
N GLU A 12 -5.52 0.16 -12.10
CA GLU A 12 -4.15 0.47 -12.48
C GLU A 12 -3.47 1.44 -11.52
N ASN A 13 -4.21 2.43 -11.03
CA ASN A 13 -3.65 3.57 -10.29
C ASN A 13 -3.88 3.51 -8.77
N TYR A 14 -4.78 2.66 -8.28
CA TYR A 14 -5.12 2.60 -6.85
C TYR A 14 -5.11 1.18 -6.29
N TYR A 15 -4.67 1.06 -5.05
CA TYR A 15 -4.91 -0.07 -4.18
C TYR A 15 -6.10 0.20 -3.28
N ILE A 16 -6.97 -0.80 -3.14
CA ILE A 16 -8.04 -0.85 -2.14
C ILE A 16 -7.53 -1.69 -1.00
N VAL A 17 -7.20 -1.05 0.11
CA VAL A 17 -6.55 -1.64 1.26
C VAL A 17 -7.58 -1.79 2.39
N ARG A 18 -7.80 -3.01 2.86
CA ARG A 18 -8.64 -3.26 4.04
C ARG A 18 -7.76 -3.34 5.28
N GLY A 19 -7.89 -2.34 6.15
CA GLY A 19 -7.26 -2.27 7.47
C GLY A 19 -8.24 -2.62 8.59
N ASN A 20 -7.79 -2.49 9.83
CA ASN A 20 -8.59 -2.75 11.03
C ASN A 20 -9.73 -1.73 11.20
N GLU A 21 -9.53 -0.49 10.77
CA GLU A 21 -10.50 0.60 10.88
C GLU A 21 -11.46 0.70 9.68
N GLY A 22 -11.20 -0.02 8.58
CA GLY A 22 -12.06 0.02 7.40
C GLY A 22 -11.34 -0.21 6.08
N VAL A 23 -11.94 0.30 5.00
CA VAL A 23 -11.40 0.22 3.64
C VAL A 23 -10.82 1.57 3.24
N HIS A 24 -9.57 1.57 2.79
CA HIS A 24 -8.80 2.75 2.43
C HIS A 24 -8.32 2.65 0.99
N VAL A 25 -8.33 3.76 0.28
CA VAL A 25 -7.81 3.84 -1.09
C VAL A 25 -6.43 4.48 -1.04
N VAL A 26 -5.44 3.79 -1.62
CA VAL A 26 -4.03 4.19 -1.62
C VAL A 26 -3.56 4.30 -3.07
N PRO A 27 -3.09 5.46 -3.54
CA PRO A 27 -2.53 5.59 -4.88
C PRO A 27 -1.25 4.75 -5.03
N LYS A 28 -1.12 4.04 -6.16
CA LYS A 28 0.08 3.24 -6.46
C LYS A 28 1.27 4.14 -6.79
N ILE A 29 2.48 3.69 -6.44
CA ILE A 29 3.71 4.39 -6.84
C ILE A 29 4.01 4.19 -8.33
N ALA A 30 3.77 2.97 -8.82
CA ALA A 30 3.90 2.62 -10.23
C ALA A 30 2.57 2.05 -10.72
N GLY A 31 2.04 2.62 -11.80
CA GLY A 31 0.82 2.12 -12.44
C GLY A 31 1.03 0.68 -12.92
N LYS A 32 0.26 -0.24 -12.37
CA LYS A 32 0.29 -1.65 -12.77
C LYS A 32 -1.11 -2.21 -12.70
N ILE A 33 -1.54 -2.84 -13.77
CA ILE A 33 -2.80 -3.59 -13.79
C ILE A 33 -2.57 -4.90 -13.03
N GLU A 34 -3.07 -4.94 -11.81
CA GLU A 34 -3.04 -6.09 -10.92
C GLU A 34 -4.28 -6.03 -10.03
N PHE A 35 -4.59 -7.12 -9.32
CA PHE A 35 -5.70 -7.11 -8.36
C PHE A 35 -5.55 -5.94 -7.39
N PRO A 36 -6.49 -4.97 -7.37
CA PRO A 36 -6.32 -3.75 -6.58
C PRO A 36 -6.60 -3.97 -5.10
N TYR A 37 -7.30 -5.05 -4.74
CA TYR A 37 -7.67 -5.34 -3.36
C TYR A 37 -6.51 -6.00 -2.59
N ARG A 38 -6.23 -5.48 -1.39
CA ARG A 38 -5.25 -6.03 -0.43
C ARG A 38 -5.84 -5.98 0.98
N ASP A 39 -5.84 -7.12 1.66
CA ASP A 39 -6.26 -7.22 3.07
C ASP A 39 -5.01 -7.25 3.94
N ILE A 40 -4.79 -6.18 4.70
CA ILE A 40 -3.57 -6.00 5.51
C ILE A 40 -3.81 -6.23 7.01
N ARG A 41 -5.02 -6.64 7.40
CA ARG A 41 -5.39 -6.82 8.82
C ARG A 41 -4.54 -7.85 9.54
N ASN A 42 -4.13 -8.89 8.83
CA ASN A 42 -3.30 -9.98 9.36
C ASN A 42 -1.91 -10.01 8.72
N PHE A 43 -1.46 -8.91 8.12
CA PHE A 43 -0.13 -8.87 7.51
C PHE A 43 0.95 -9.00 8.59
N THR A 44 1.82 -9.98 8.43
CA THR A 44 3.03 -10.16 9.23
C THR A 44 4.18 -9.34 8.65
N VAL A 45 5.30 -9.29 9.39
CA VAL A 45 6.54 -8.65 8.91
C VAL A 45 7.01 -9.20 7.57
N ASP A 46 6.94 -10.53 7.38
CA ASP A 46 7.32 -11.17 6.12
C ASP A 46 6.37 -10.80 4.97
N ASP A 47 5.08 -10.63 5.23
CA ASP A 47 4.13 -10.20 4.22
C ASP A 47 4.46 -8.78 3.72
N TRP A 48 4.88 -7.88 4.60
CA TRP A 48 5.35 -6.55 4.23
C TRP A 48 6.66 -6.55 3.47
N ARG A 49 7.60 -7.44 3.85
CA ARG A 49 8.85 -7.64 3.10
C ARG A 49 8.59 -8.20 1.71
N ASN A 50 7.58 -9.04 1.54
CA ASN A 50 7.17 -9.55 0.24
C ASN A 50 6.35 -8.53 -0.57
N ASN A 51 5.78 -7.51 0.08
CA ASN A 51 4.95 -6.48 -0.54
C ASN A 51 5.50 -5.06 -0.31
N VAL A 52 6.81 -4.86 -0.52
CA VAL A 52 7.49 -3.57 -0.31
C VAL A 52 6.81 -2.43 -1.07
N SER A 53 6.34 -2.68 -2.29
CA SER A 53 5.66 -1.70 -3.13
C SER A 53 4.37 -1.16 -2.51
N LEU A 54 3.61 -2.01 -1.81
CA LEU A 54 2.40 -1.62 -1.10
C LEU A 54 2.74 -0.77 0.13
N GLY A 55 3.77 -1.19 0.88
CA GLY A 55 4.22 -0.46 2.05
C GLY A 55 4.70 0.95 1.71
N ALA A 56 5.53 1.06 0.68
CA ALA A 56 5.98 2.36 0.17
C ALA A 56 4.82 3.23 -0.33
N ALA A 57 3.81 2.63 -1.00
CA ALA A 57 2.64 3.37 -1.47
C ALA A 57 1.80 3.91 -0.30
N ILE A 58 1.63 3.13 0.76
CA ILE A 58 0.94 3.54 1.99
C ILE A 58 1.67 4.69 2.68
N VAL A 59 3.00 4.59 2.82
CA VAL A 59 3.81 5.65 3.44
C VAL A 59 3.77 6.94 2.62
N LYS A 60 3.92 6.84 1.29
CA LYS A 60 3.82 7.99 0.38
C LYS A 60 2.44 8.64 0.39
N ALA A 61 1.39 7.86 0.66
CA ALA A 61 0.01 8.34 0.75
C ALA A 61 -0.33 8.93 2.12
N ASP A 62 0.65 9.09 3.02
CA ASP A 62 0.47 9.56 4.41
C ASP A 62 -0.54 8.70 5.18
N LYS A 63 -0.55 7.39 4.91
CA LYS A 63 -1.46 6.40 5.50
C LYS A 63 -0.74 5.37 6.35
N SER A 64 0.43 5.71 6.88
CA SER A 64 1.30 4.81 7.65
C SER A 64 0.62 4.25 8.91
N GLU A 65 -0.47 4.86 9.39
CA GLU A 65 -1.37 4.32 10.42
C GLU A 65 -2.07 3.01 10.02
N LEU A 66 -2.16 2.69 8.74
CA LEU A 66 -2.67 1.40 8.27
C LEU A 66 -1.75 0.23 8.61
N MET A 67 -0.51 0.54 9.00
CA MET A 67 0.50 -0.44 9.40
C MET A 67 0.51 -0.71 10.93
N VAL A 68 -0.48 -0.26 11.70
CA VAL A 68 -0.32 -0.06 13.16
C VAL A 68 0.04 -1.30 14.02
N ASP A 69 -0.40 -2.52 13.71
CA ASP A 69 -0.25 -3.64 14.68
C ASP A 69 0.95 -4.59 14.49
N SER A 70 1.53 -4.72 13.29
CA SER A 70 2.72 -5.59 13.09
C SER A 70 4.02 -4.82 12.80
N LEU A 71 3.97 -3.47 12.80
CA LEU A 71 4.99 -2.64 12.15
C LEU A 71 5.67 -1.56 12.98
N SER A 72 5.70 -1.54 14.33
CA SER A 72 6.61 -0.59 15.00
C SER A 72 8.05 -0.74 14.46
N ASN A 73 8.50 -1.98 14.26
CA ASN A 73 9.78 -2.29 13.63
C ASN A 73 9.77 -2.14 12.11
N VAL A 74 8.69 -2.52 11.41
CA VAL A 74 8.68 -2.51 9.95
C VAL A 74 8.51 -1.09 9.41
N ARG A 75 7.67 -0.26 10.04
CA ARG A 75 7.51 1.17 9.73
C ARG A 75 8.85 1.90 9.86
N ALA A 76 9.59 1.65 10.94
CA ALA A 76 10.95 2.20 11.12
C ALA A 76 11.92 1.76 10.00
N ASN A 77 11.80 0.53 9.51
CA ASN A 77 12.58 0.05 8.37
C ASN A 77 12.15 0.68 7.03
N PHE A 78 10.86 0.95 6.82
CA PHE A 78 10.40 1.63 5.60
C PHE A 78 10.81 3.10 5.58
N ASP A 79 10.68 3.80 6.71
CA ASP A 79 11.11 5.20 6.83
C ASP A 79 12.62 5.35 6.57
N SER A 80 13.44 4.42 7.07
CA SER A 80 14.89 4.44 6.80
C SER A 80 15.23 4.15 5.33
N LEU A 81 14.52 3.21 4.70
CA LEU A 81 14.70 2.90 3.27
C LEU A 81 14.28 4.06 2.36
N LEU A 82 13.17 4.72 2.66
CA LEU A 82 12.71 5.87 1.88
C LEU A 82 13.65 7.06 2.00
N ASN A 83 14.16 7.34 3.21
CA ASN A 83 15.18 8.38 3.40
C ASN A 83 16.47 8.05 2.63
N SER A 84 16.89 6.78 2.62
CA SER A 84 18.08 6.37 1.86
C SER A 84 17.94 6.48 0.34
N LEU A 85 16.73 6.46 -0.20
CA LEU A 85 16.46 6.61 -1.64
C LEU A 85 16.23 8.07 -2.06
N GLY A 86 16.14 8.98 -1.09
CA GLY A 86 15.89 10.41 -1.28
C GLY A 86 17.13 11.30 -1.25
N GLU A 87 18.31 10.75 -0.94
CA GLU A 87 19.64 11.39 -1.07
C GLU A 87 20.33 11.06 -2.40
#